data_AF-A0A7I8E1V4-F1
#
_entry.id   AF-A0A7I8E1V4-F1
#
_cell.length_a   1.000
_cell.length_b   1.000
_cell.length_c   1.000
_cell.angle_alpha   90.00
_cell.angle_beta   90.00
_cell.angle_gamma   90.00
#
_symmetry.space_group_name_H-M   'P 1'
#
loop_
_entity.id
_entity.type
_entity.pdbx_description
1 polymer ?
#
loop_
_entity_poly.entity_id
_entity_poly.type
_entity_poly.pdbx_seq_one_letter_code
_entity_poly.pdbx_strand_id
1 'polypeptide(L)'
;MEPLNKLTADGACRTVFSNDVSFASFYNAAIFEGKQIIHPDRLVRYENDISFIINDSKRAEDKKRRRDIVVKSDINGIYCILGIEHQSSIDETMVIRCGIYEMLEYLKQAENKEYKRLVPQIIVVLYTGPKKWNSPVKLSDYFEIPEELKKYFDDWKIILVDVKEMDTSKIKDEQTRYFIEAIQAMYKGSYEDLKRLKRMKKENFLYAAIITGSIDQVENVLEGDEMDMCEGMERMAEGFRKEGRSEGVIEGKLEEKQNTLKEQLEI
;
A
#
# COMPACT_ATOMS: atom_id res chain seq x y z
N MET A 1 -3.61 20.07 10.08
CA MET A 1 -4.15 18.92 9.34
C MET A 1 -4.66 19.44 8.01
N GLU A 2 -4.29 18.81 6.89
CA GLU A 2 -4.92 19.12 5.61
C GLU A 2 -6.41 18.74 5.66
N PRO A 3 -7.29 19.48 4.97
CA PRO A 3 -8.68 19.08 4.78
C PRO A 3 -8.75 17.67 4.17
N LEU A 4 -9.63 16.83 4.70
CA LEU A 4 -9.73 15.41 4.33
C LEU A 4 -9.99 15.20 2.82
N ASN A 5 -10.72 16.13 2.20
CA ASN A 5 -11.04 16.17 0.77
C ASN A 5 -9.86 16.57 -0.15
N LYS A 6 -8.68 16.88 0.41
CA LYS A 6 -7.45 17.15 -0.36
C LYS A 6 -6.37 16.08 -0.17
N LEU A 7 -6.63 15.08 0.67
CA LEU A 7 -5.66 14.05 0.99
C LEU A 7 -5.58 13.03 -0.16
N THR A 8 -4.38 12.74 -0.63
CA THR A 8 -4.14 11.69 -1.63
C THR A 8 -4.22 10.30 -0.99
N ALA A 9 -4.36 9.23 -1.79
CA ALA A 9 -4.24 7.85 -1.31
C ALA A 9 -2.92 7.63 -0.54
N ASP A 10 -1.83 8.23 -1.03
CA ASP A 10 -0.54 8.23 -0.36
C ASP A 10 -0.58 8.94 1.01
N GLY A 11 -1.17 10.14 1.06
CA GLY A 11 -1.35 10.88 2.30
C GLY A 11 -2.20 10.13 3.32
N ALA A 12 -3.26 9.45 2.88
CA ALA A 12 -4.14 8.63 3.71
C ALA A 12 -3.39 7.42 4.30
N CYS A 13 -2.70 6.66 3.44
CA CYS A 13 -1.89 5.52 3.85
C CYS A 13 -0.79 5.94 4.85
N ARG A 14 -0.05 7.01 4.51
CA ARG A 14 0.99 7.57 5.38
C ARG A 14 0.42 7.98 6.73
N THR A 15 -0.77 8.58 6.78
CA THR A 15 -1.39 9.02 8.03
C THR A 15 -1.70 7.83 8.95
N VAL A 16 -2.27 6.74 8.41
CA VAL A 16 -2.58 5.53 9.20
C VAL A 16 -1.31 4.90 9.77
N PHE A 17 -0.28 4.67 8.94
CA PHE A 17 0.93 3.98 9.38
C PHE A 17 1.98 4.90 10.03
N SER A 18 1.70 6.21 10.13
CA SER A 18 2.42 7.12 11.04
C SER A 18 2.07 6.84 12.51
N ASN A 19 1.00 6.11 12.78
CA ASN A 19 0.75 5.55 14.10
C ASN A 19 1.63 4.32 14.36
N ASP A 20 2.35 4.30 15.49
CA ASP A 20 3.30 3.22 15.84
C ASP A 20 2.61 1.87 16.04
N VAL A 21 1.39 1.85 16.60
CA VAL A 21 0.60 0.62 16.78
C VAL A 21 0.21 0.05 15.42
N SER A 22 -0.28 0.91 14.52
CA SER A 22 -0.64 0.48 13.16
C SER A 22 0.55 0.00 12.36
N PHE A 23 1.68 0.72 12.42
CA PHE A 23 2.92 0.30 11.80
C PHE A 23 3.37 -1.07 12.30
N ALA A 24 3.52 -1.24 13.62
CA ALA A 24 3.99 -2.50 14.21
C ALA A 24 3.03 -3.66 13.91
N SER A 25 1.72 -3.43 14.00
CA SER A 25 0.71 -4.47 13.75
C SER A 25 0.72 -4.92 12.29
N PHE A 26 0.80 -3.98 11.35
CA PHE A 26 0.92 -4.29 9.93
C PHE A 26 2.21 -5.05 9.62
N TYR A 27 3.35 -4.57 10.10
CA TYR A 27 4.64 -5.18 9.78
C TYR A 27 4.76 -6.61 10.35
N ASN A 28 4.28 -6.83 11.57
CA ASN A 28 4.20 -8.16 12.17
C ASN A 28 3.31 -9.11 11.35
N ALA A 29 2.19 -8.62 10.82
CA ALA A 29 1.33 -9.41 9.95
C ALA A 29 2.00 -9.70 8.59
N ALA A 30 2.65 -8.69 8.00
CA ALA A 30 3.25 -8.76 6.67
C ALA A 30 4.46 -9.70 6.57
N ILE A 31 5.32 -9.75 7.59
CA ILE A 31 6.59 -10.49 7.50
C ILE A 31 6.86 -11.48 8.64
N PHE A 32 6.06 -11.47 9.70
CA PHE A 32 6.26 -12.35 10.86
C PHE A 32 5.05 -13.25 11.16
N GLU A 33 4.15 -13.45 10.18
CA GLU A 33 2.98 -14.30 10.32
C GLU A 33 2.09 -13.92 11.52
N GLY A 34 2.01 -12.62 11.84
CA GLY A 34 1.26 -12.07 12.97
C GLY A 34 1.94 -12.24 14.33
N LYS A 35 3.15 -12.82 14.41
CA LYS A 35 3.92 -12.89 15.67
C LYS A 35 4.34 -11.49 16.09
N GLN A 36 4.23 -11.18 17.39
CA GLN A 36 4.65 -9.88 17.92
C GLN A 36 6.18 -9.84 18.04
N ILE A 37 6.86 -9.39 16.99
CA ILE A 37 8.31 -9.20 16.98
C ILE A 37 8.65 -7.71 17.10
N ILE A 38 7.96 -6.87 16.34
CA ILE A 38 8.07 -5.42 16.41
C ILE A 38 7.10 -4.93 17.47
N HIS A 39 7.56 -4.11 18.40
CA HIS A 39 6.74 -3.53 19.46
C HIS A 39 6.62 -2.01 19.28
N PRO A 40 5.42 -1.43 19.36
CA PRO A 40 5.19 -0.02 19.06
C PRO A 40 5.95 0.94 20.00
N ASP A 41 6.15 0.56 21.26
CA ASP A 41 6.91 1.33 22.27
C ASP A 41 8.42 1.39 22.00
N ARG A 42 8.92 0.57 21.07
CA ARG A 42 10.34 0.52 20.68
C ARG A 42 10.62 1.22 19.35
N LEU A 43 9.58 1.76 18.71
CA LEU A 43 9.70 2.41 17.42
C LEU A 43 10.24 3.83 17.59
N VAL A 44 11.24 4.17 16.78
CA VAL A 44 11.77 5.53 16.68
C VAL A 44 11.65 5.99 15.23
N ARG A 45 10.91 7.08 14.99
CA ARG A 45 10.70 7.60 13.64
C ARG A 45 12.02 8.11 13.05
N TYR A 46 12.28 7.74 11.80
CA TYR A 46 13.48 8.13 11.06
C TYR A 46 13.06 8.98 9.87
N GLU A 47 13.40 10.26 9.90
CA GLU A 47 13.29 11.09 8.70
C GLU A 47 14.43 10.73 7.76
N ASN A 48 14.13 9.97 6.70
CA ASN A 48 15.10 9.65 5.67
C ASN A 48 14.99 10.63 4.51
N ASP A 49 15.68 11.78 4.60
CA ASP A 49 15.98 12.60 3.43
C ASP A 49 17.14 11.92 2.67
N ILE A 50 16.80 11.07 1.68
CA ILE A 50 17.77 10.42 0.78
C ILE A 50 18.21 11.44 -0.30
N SER A 51 18.74 12.58 0.13
CA SER A 51 19.41 13.52 -0.78
C SER A 51 20.85 13.05 -1.00
N PHE A 52 21.04 12.02 -1.83
CA PHE A 52 22.37 11.69 -2.33
C PHE A 52 22.64 12.51 -3.59
N ILE A 53 23.52 13.50 -3.50
CA ILE A 53 24.12 14.14 -4.67
C ILE A 53 25.14 13.14 -5.21
N ILE A 54 24.75 12.34 -6.20
CA ILE A 54 25.72 11.62 -7.03
C ILE A 54 26.36 12.68 -7.91
N ASN A 55 27.51 13.17 -7.45
CA ASN A 55 28.21 14.31 -8.01
C ASN A 55 28.86 13.91 -9.34
N ASP A 56 28.10 13.89 -10.44
CA ASP A 56 28.72 13.84 -11.78
C ASP A 56 27.93 14.47 -12.95
N SER A 57 26.78 15.09 -12.72
CA SER A 57 26.25 16.04 -13.71
C SER A 57 25.14 16.91 -13.13
N LYS A 58 25.18 18.18 -13.51
CA LYS A 58 24.13 19.18 -13.29
C LYS A 58 22.80 18.71 -13.89
N ARG A 59 22.04 17.92 -13.15
CA ARG A 59 20.58 17.82 -13.21
C ARG A 59 20.06 17.67 -11.79
N ALA A 60 20.09 18.80 -11.08
CA ALA A 60 19.28 19.01 -9.90
C ALA A 60 17.81 19.05 -10.33
N GLU A 61 17.20 17.88 -10.54
CA GLU A 61 15.85 17.69 -10.03
C GLU A 61 16.00 17.00 -8.68
N ASP A 62 16.17 17.83 -7.65
CA ASP A 62 15.98 17.47 -6.26
C ASP A 62 14.51 17.07 -6.03
N LYS A 63 14.06 15.98 -6.65
CA LYS A 63 12.90 15.27 -6.15
C LYS A 63 13.38 14.56 -4.90
N LYS A 64 13.16 15.20 -3.75
CA LYS A 64 13.27 14.56 -2.42
C LYS A 64 12.63 13.18 -2.52
N ARG A 65 13.45 12.13 -2.67
CA ARG A 65 12.99 10.74 -2.64
C ARG A 65 12.81 10.37 -1.18
N ARG A 66 11.72 10.88 -0.60
CA ARG A 66 11.29 10.50 0.74
C ARG A 66 10.57 9.17 0.60
N ARG A 67 11.01 8.18 1.36
CA ARG A 67 10.19 6.98 1.58
C ARG A 67 8.99 7.38 2.41
N ASP A 68 7.87 6.72 2.19
CA ASP A 68 6.61 7.16 2.79
C ASP A 68 6.68 7.07 4.32
N ILE A 69 7.18 5.94 4.85
CA ILE A 69 7.36 5.75 6.29
C ILE A 69 8.63 4.94 6.57
N VAL A 70 9.49 5.45 7.45
CA VAL A 70 10.68 4.73 7.94
C VAL A 70 10.76 4.79 9.45
N VAL A 71 11.00 3.63 10.05
CA VAL A 71 11.06 3.45 11.51
C VAL A 71 12.28 2.62 11.87
N LYS A 72 12.89 2.99 12.99
CA LYS A 72 13.98 2.26 13.61
C LYS A 72 13.43 1.42 14.75
N SER A 73 13.78 0.14 14.81
CA SER A 73 13.35 -0.78 15.86
C SER A 73 14.50 -1.69 16.29
N ASP A 74 14.50 -2.06 17.56
CA ASP A 74 15.28 -3.21 18.05
C ASP A 74 14.52 -4.51 17.78
N ILE A 75 15.20 -5.48 17.17
CA ILE A 75 14.75 -6.85 17.01
C ILE A 75 15.83 -7.76 17.60
N ASN A 76 15.56 -8.34 18.78
CA ASN A 76 16.48 -9.22 19.50
C ASN A 76 17.86 -8.59 19.76
N GLY A 77 17.92 -7.31 20.11
CA GLY A 77 19.19 -6.61 20.36
C GLY A 77 19.88 -6.10 19.10
N ILE A 78 19.28 -6.30 17.91
CA ILE A 78 19.78 -5.79 16.64
C ILE A 78 18.89 -4.66 16.18
N TYR A 79 19.52 -3.53 15.92
CA TYR A 79 18.86 -2.38 15.35
C TYR A 79 18.58 -2.59 13.86
N CYS A 80 17.34 -2.33 13.43
CA CYS A 80 16.90 -2.47 12.05
C CYS A 80 16.16 -1.21 11.58
N ILE A 81 16.30 -0.88 10.29
CA ILE A 81 15.51 0.14 9.59
C ILE A 81 14.37 -0.56 8.86
N LEU A 82 13.14 -0.17 9.16
CA LEU A 82 11.93 -0.76 8.59
C LEU A 82 11.18 0.29 7.81
N GLY A 83 10.85 -0.01 6.56
CA GLY A 83 10.19 0.91 5.64
C GLY A 83 8.85 0.37 5.12
N ILE A 84 7.88 1.26 4.94
CA ILE A 84 6.70 1.01 4.10
C ILE A 84 6.80 1.94 2.90
N GLU A 85 6.77 1.37 1.71
CA GLU A 85 6.63 2.10 0.44
C GLU A 85 5.22 1.83 -0.08
N HIS A 86 4.37 2.85 -0.11
CA HIS A 86 3.00 2.72 -0.56
C HIS A 86 2.91 2.90 -2.08
N GLN A 87 2.04 2.13 -2.74
CA GLN A 87 1.77 2.25 -4.16
C GLN A 87 0.25 2.15 -4.42
N SER A 88 -0.33 3.21 -4.99
CA SER A 88 -1.72 3.22 -5.47
C SER A 88 -1.84 2.77 -6.93
N SER A 89 -0.72 2.68 -7.65
CA SER A 89 -0.63 2.24 -9.04
C SER A 89 0.50 1.24 -9.22
N ILE A 90 0.44 0.46 -10.29
CA ILE A 90 1.48 -0.50 -10.62
C ILE A 90 2.70 0.28 -11.17
N ASP A 91 3.85 0.09 -10.52
CA ASP A 91 5.13 0.65 -10.96
C ASP A 91 6.05 -0.51 -11.35
N GLU A 92 6.30 -0.63 -12.66
CA GLU A 92 7.17 -1.66 -13.22
C GLU A 92 8.61 -1.54 -12.74
N THR A 93 9.03 -0.41 -12.17
CA THR A 93 10.40 -0.19 -11.69
C THR A 93 10.56 -0.43 -10.19
N MET A 94 9.53 -0.94 -9.50
CA MET A 94 9.48 -0.98 -8.04
C MET A 94 10.64 -1.77 -7.40
N VAL A 95 11.06 -2.88 -8.00
CA VAL A 95 12.21 -3.66 -7.51
C VAL A 95 13.50 -2.84 -7.58
N ILE A 96 13.72 -2.14 -8.70
CA ILE A 96 14.90 -1.30 -8.91
C ILE A 96 14.87 -0.10 -7.94
N ARG A 97 13.71 0.54 -7.77
CA ARG A 97 13.54 1.66 -6.81
C ARG A 97 13.88 1.22 -5.39
N CYS A 98 13.33 0.11 -4.93
CA CYS A 98 13.64 -0.43 -3.61
C CYS A 98 15.12 -0.77 -3.48
N GLY A 99 15.72 -1.46 -4.47
CA GLY A 99 17.14 -1.77 -4.48
C GLY A 99 18.04 -0.52 -4.37
N ILE A 100 17.72 0.53 -5.13
CA ILE A 100 18.41 1.83 -5.03
C ILE A 100 18.27 2.42 -3.62
N TYR A 101 17.06 2.39 -3.05
CA TYR A 101 16.83 2.92 -1.71
C TYR A 101 17.65 2.18 -0.65
N GLU A 102 17.72 0.86 -0.70
CA GLU A 102 18.49 0.07 0.27
C GLU A 102 19.99 0.28 0.10
N MET A 103 20.50 0.24 -1.14
CA MET A 103 21.94 0.38 -1.41
C MET A 103 22.46 1.78 -1.10
N LEU A 104 21.70 2.85 -1.39
CA LEU A 104 22.10 4.20 -1.00
C LEU A 104 22.12 4.39 0.52
N GLU A 105 21.20 3.77 1.25
CA GLU A 105 21.25 3.81 2.73
C GLU A 105 22.47 3.04 3.26
N TYR A 106 22.78 1.87 2.70
CA TYR A 106 23.99 1.14 3.09
C TYR A 106 25.28 1.91 2.76
N LEU A 107 25.33 2.59 1.62
CA LEU A 107 26.46 3.47 1.27
C LEU A 107 26.62 4.59 2.30
N LYS A 108 25.51 5.26 2.67
CA LYS A 108 25.49 6.30 3.72
C LYS A 108 26.04 5.79 5.05
N GLN A 109 25.63 4.58 5.45
CA GLN A 109 26.09 3.96 6.68
C GLN A 109 27.58 3.59 6.60
N ALA A 110 28.04 3.07 5.47
CA ALA A 110 29.44 2.72 5.25
C ALA A 110 30.39 3.93 5.29
N GLU A 111 29.92 5.08 4.80
CA GLU A 111 30.67 6.34 4.82
C GLU A 111 30.71 6.98 6.22
N ASN A 112 29.72 6.68 7.07
CA ASN A 112 29.67 7.20 8.43
C ASN A 112 30.47 6.29 9.39
N LYS A 113 31.62 6.83 9.84
CA LYS A 113 32.58 6.18 10.76
C LYS A 113 32.02 5.83 12.15
N GLU A 114 30.85 6.35 12.53
CA GLU A 114 30.19 5.99 13.78
C GLU A 114 29.57 4.58 13.73
N TYR A 115 29.18 4.11 12.54
CA TYR A 115 28.66 2.76 12.37
C TYR A 115 29.81 1.75 12.43
N LYS A 116 29.79 0.88 13.45
CA LYS A 116 30.72 -0.26 13.55
C LYS A 116 30.35 -1.40 12.61
N ARG A 117 29.08 -1.47 12.19
CA ARG A 117 28.49 -2.44 11.26
C ARG A 117 27.31 -1.78 10.55
N LEU A 118 27.00 -2.26 9.35
CA LEU A 118 25.78 -1.86 8.65
C LEU A 118 24.54 -2.30 9.45
N VAL A 119 23.56 -1.42 9.50
CA VAL A 119 22.23 -1.60 10.08
C VAL A 119 21.34 -2.23 9.02
N PRO A 120 20.82 -3.45 9.24
CA PRO A 120 19.91 -4.10 8.32
C PRO A 120 18.68 -3.26 8.02
N GLN A 121 18.24 -3.32 6.77
CA GLN A 121 17.04 -2.66 6.33
C GLN A 121 16.06 -3.65 5.69
N ILE A 122 14.77 -3.42 5.90
CA ILE A 122 13.70 -4.13 5.23
C ILE A 122 12.69 -3.10 4.73
N ILE A 123 12.28 -3.21 3.46
CA ILE A 123 11.19 -2.42 2.89
C ILE A 123 10.04 -3.35 2.53
N VAL A 124 8.84 -3.01 2.98
CA VAL A 124 7.58 -3.61 2.54
C VAL A 124 6.90 -2.66 1.57
N VAL A 125 6.64 -3.13 0.35
CA VAL A 125 5.81 -2.42 -0.63
C VAL A 125 4.35 -2.75 -0.33
N LEU A 126 3.58 -1.76 0.14
CA LEU A 126 2.15 -1.88 0.34
C LEU A 126 1.42 -1.36 -0.89
N TYR A 127 0.88 -2.28 -1.68
CA TYR A 127 0.12 -1.95 -2.86
C TYR A 127 -1.38 -1.93 -2.56
N THR A 128 -2.02 -0.79 -2.79
CA THR A 128 -3.45 -0.57 -2.57
C THR A 128 -4.21 -0.24 -3.83
N GLY A 129 -3.63 -0.43 -5.02
CA GLY A 129 -4.34 -0.15 -6.27
C GLY A 129 -5.49 -1.12 -6.55
N PRO A 130 -6.45 -0.75 -7.41
CA PRO A 130 -7.67 -1.54 -7.66
C PRO A 130 -7.37 -2.84 -8.42
N LYS A 131 -6.39 -2.83 -9.33
CA LYS A 131 -5.99 -4.03 -10.09
C LYS A 131 -5.13 -4.95 -9.23
N LYS A 132 -5.12 -6.25 -9.50
CA LYS A 132 -4.12 -7.17 -8.91
C LYS A 132 -2.72 -6.77 -9.37
N TRP A 133 -1.73 -6.80 -8.48
CA TRP A 133 -0.34 -6.56 -8.86
C TRP A 133 0.13 -7.60 -9.88
N ASN A 134 0.67 -7.14 -11.01
CA ASN A 134 1.11 -7.99 -12.12
C ASN A 134 2.51 -7.61 -12.63
N SER A 135 3.32 -7.00 -11.78
CA SER A 135 4.65 -6.47 -12.11
C SER A 135 5.76 -7.26 -11.41
N PRO A 136 7.03 -7.12 -11.84
CA PRO A 136 8.18 -7.73 -11.19
C PRO A 136 8.22 -7.57 -9.66
N VAL A 137 8.65 -8.63 -8.97
CA VAL A 137 8.88 -8.65 -7.51
C VAL A 137 10.29 -9.08 -7.15
N LYS A 138 11.08 -9.53 -8.14
CA LYS A 138 12.50 -9.80 -8.01
C LYS A 138 13.25 -9.30 -9.24
N LEU A 139 14.55 -9.07 -9.10
CA LEU A 139 15.37 -8.44 -10.12
C LEU A 139 15.50 -9.35 -11.35
N SER A 140 15.51 -10.67 -11.17
CA SER A 140 15.53 -11.61 -12.28
C SER A 140 14.27 -11.57 -13.16
N ASP A 141 13.13 -11.04 -12.67
CA ASP A 141 11.90 -10.94 -13.49
C ASP A 141 12.07 -10.00 -14.70
N TYR A 142 13.06 -9.11 -14.69
CA TYR A 142 13.33 -8.18 -15.80
C TYR A 142 14.18 -8.77 -16.92
N PHE A 143 14.81 -9.92 -16.70
CA PHE A 143 15.86 -10.43 -17.58
C PHE A 143 15.56 -11.83 -18.07
N GLU A 144 15.90 -12.07 -19.33
CA GLU A 144 16.13 -13.42 -19.83
C GLU A 144 17.56 -13.85 -19.46
N ILE A 145 17.72 -14.51 -18.30
CA ILE A 145 19.04 -14.91 -17.80
C ILE A 145 19.42 -16.29 -18.37
N PRO A 146 20.56 -16.41 -19.10
CA PRO A 146 21.08 -17.69 -19.55
C PRO A 146 21.32 -18.66 -18.39
N GLU A 147 21.04 -19.96 -18.60
CA GLU A 147 21.10 -20.99 -17.56
C GLU A 147 22.49 -21.05 -16.87
N GLU A 148 23.56 -20.89 -17.64
CA GLU A 148 24.93 -20.90 -17.18
C GLU A 148 25.26 -19.76 -16.22
N LEU A 149 24.51 -18.65 -16.30
CA LEU A 149 24.70 -17.44 -15.50
C LEU A 149 23.78 -17.38 -14.28
N LYS A 150 22.67 -18.13 -14.25
CA LYS A 150 21.66 -18.06 -13.16
C LYS A 150 22.27 -18.23 -11.77
N LYS A 151 23.26 -19.11 -11.61
CA LYS A 151 23.90 -19.39 -10.31
C LYS A 151 24.78 -18.24 -9.79
N TYR A 152 25.15 -17.28 -10.64
CA TYR A 152 25.96 -16.12 -10.26
C TYR A 152 25.15 -14.83 -10.16
N PHE A 153 23.84 -14.88 -10.46
CA PHE A 153 23.00 -13.69 -10.48
C PHE A 153 22.54 -13.35 -9.05
N ASP A 154 22.88 -12.14 -8.60
CA ASP A 154 22.41 -11.60 -7.33
C ASP A 154 20.93 -11.17 -7.44
N ASP A 155 20.04 -12.12 -7.15
CA ASP A 155 18.60 -11.94 -7.35
C ASP A 155 17.94 -11.19 -6.20
N TRP A 156 17.96 -9.87 -6.29
CA TRP A 156 17.30 -8.98 -5.35
C TRP A 156 15.79 -9.14 -5.36
N LYS A 157 15.13 -9.13 -4.20
CA LYS A 157 13.68 -9.33 -4.08
C LYS A 157 13.04 -8.28 -3.16
N ILE A 158 11.85 -7.79 -3.55
CA ILE A 158 11.02 -6.95 -2.67
C ILE A 158 10.03 -7.79 -1.87
N ILE A 159 9.60 -7.25 -0.73
CA ILE A 159 8.45 -7.78 0.01
C ILE A 159 7.23 -6.99 -0.45
N LEU A 160 6.40 -7.60 -1.30
CA LEU A 160 5.16 -6.99 -1.78
C LEU A 160 3.97 -7.51 -0.95
N VAL A 161 3.14 -6.59 -0.48
CA VAL A 161 1.83 -6.86 0.12
C VAL A 161 0.77 -6.20 -0.75
N ASP A 162 0.01 -6.99 -1.50
CA ASP A 162 -1.24 -6.52 -2.12
C ASP A 162 -2.32 -6.50 -1.04
N VAL A 163 -2.84 -5.31 -0.72
CA VAL A 163 -3.84 -5.12 0.33
C VAL A 163 -5.07 -6.01 0.13
N LYS A 164 -5.42 -6.33 -1.12
CA LYS A 164 -6.60 -7.13 -1.48
C LYS A 164 -6.45 -8.59 -1.09
N GLU A 165 -5.21 -9.09 -1.00
CA GLU A 165 -4.88 -10.49 -0.73
C GLU A 165 -4.28 -10.69 0.69
N MET A 166 -4.05 -9.61 1.42
CA MET A 166 -3.49 -9.66 2.77
C MET A 166 -4.45 -10.40 3.73
N ASP A 167 -3.91 -11.40 4.44
CA ASP A 167 -4.62 -12.09 5.52
C ASP A 167 -4.74 -11.19 6.75
N THR A 168 -5.92 -10.62 6.95
CA THR A 168 -6.19 -9.68 8.04
C THR A 168 -6.27 -10.34 9.41
N SER A 169 -6.41 -11.68 9.47
CA SER A 169 -6.42 -12.43 10.75
C SER A 169 -5.08 -12.36 11.49
N LYS A 170 -3.99 -12.08 10.76
CA LYS A 170 -2.64 -11.88 11.30
C LYS A 170 -2.44 -10.49 11.91
N ILE A 171 -3.35 -9.54 11.66
CA ILE A 171 -3.29 -8.18 12.19
C ILE A 171 -3.93 -8.16 13.59
N LYS A 172 -3.11 -7.86 14.61
CA LYS A 172 -3.55 -7.87 16.01
C LYS A 172 -4.34 -6.63 16.41
N ASP A 173 -3.89 -5.45 15.97
CA ASP A 173 -4.58 -4.21 16.26
C ASP A 173 -5.90 -4.12 15.49
N GLU A 174 -6.99 -3.93 16.22
CA GLU A 174 -8.35 -3.94 15.69
C GLU A 174 -8.57 -2.81 14.67
N GLN A 175 -8.06 -1.60 14.94
CA GLN A 175 -8.28 -0.44 14.06
C GLN A 175 -7.49 -0.55 12.76
N THR A 176 -6.28 -1.09 12.83
CA THR A 176 -5.43 -1.39 11.67
C THR A 176 -6.05 -2.50 10.84
N ARG A 177 -6.57 -3.54 11.48
CA ARG A 177 -7.28 -4.62 10.80
C ARG A 177 -8.51 -4.09 10.07
N TYR A 178 -9.35 -3.31 10.74
CA TYR A 178 -10.53 -2.71 10.13
C TYR A 178 -10.21 -1.76 8.97
N PHE A 179 -9.11 -1.01 9.05
CA PHE A 179 -8.66 -0.18 7.93
C PHE A 179 -8.37 -1.02 6.68
N ILE A 180 -7.63 -2.12 6.82
CA ILE A 180 -7.33 -3.02 5.70
C ILE A 180 -8.61 -3.74 5.22
N GLU A 181 -9.44 -4.25 6.12
CA GLU A 181 -10.71 -4.91 5.79
C GLU A 181 -11.69 -3.96 5.08
N ALA A 182 -11.72 -2.68 5.44
CA ALA A 182 -12.52 -1.68 4.76
C ALA A 182 -12.08 -1.48 3.30
N ILE A 183 -10.77 -1.35 3.05
CA ILE A 183 -10.23 -1.26 1.68
C ILE A 183 -10.62 -2.51 0.88
N GLN A 184 -10.46 -3.70 1.47
CA GLN A 184 -10.86 -4.96 0.83
C GLN A 184 -12.36 -5.02 0.53
N ALA A 185 -13.20 -4.61 1.48
CA ALA A 185 -14.66 -4.62 1.34
C ALA A 185 -15.13 -3.61 0.28
N MET A 186 -14.53 -2.42 0.23
CA MET A 186 -14.81 -1.40 -0.78
C MET A 186 -14.46 -1.89 -2.18
N TYR A 187 -13.28 -2.50 -2.39
CA TYR A 187 -12.94 -3.09 -3.70
C TYR A 187 -13.84 -4.26 -4.10
N LYS A 188 -14.40 -4.99 -3.13
CA LYS A 188 -15.40 -6.04 -3.38
C LYS A 188 -16.81 -5.48 -3.61
N GLY A 189 -17.05 -4.19 -3.35
CA GLY A 189 -18.40 -3.62 -3.28
C GLY A 189 -19.27 -4.25 -2.18
N SER A 190 -18.66 -4.80 -1.12
CA SER A 190 -19.34 -5.60 -0.09
C SER A 190 -19.81 -4.75 1.09
N TYR A 191 -21.07 -4.31 1.04
CA TYR A 191 -21.69 -3.61 2.17
C TYR A 191 -21.79 -4.46 3.44
N GLU A 192 -22.05 -5.76 3.30
CA GLU A 192 -22.14 -6.66 4.46
C GLU A 192 -20.81 -6.78 5.20
N ASP A 193 -19.69 -6.76 4.48
CA ASP A 193 -18.37 -6.74 5.12
C ASP A 193 -18.08 -5.40 5.80
N LEU A 194 -18.45 -4.27 5.16
CA LEU A 194 -18.34 -2.95 5.79
C LEU A 194 -19.15 -2.86 7.08
N LYS A 195 -20.41 -3.32 7.07
CA LYS A 195 -21.32 -3.30 8.23
C LYS A 195 -20.80 -4.08 9.44
N ARG A 196 -19.91 -5.07 9.22
CA ARG A 196 -19.26 -5.82 10.30
C ARG A 196 -18.20 -4.99 11.05
N LEU A 197 -17.71 -3.90 10.45
CA LEU A 197 -16.67 -3.02 11.02
C LEU A 197 -17.24 -1.98 12.00
N LYS A 198 -18.14 -2.39 12.90
CA LYS A 198 -18.96 -1.49 13.76
C LYS A 198 -18.17 -0.54 14.66
N ARG A 199 -16.94 -0.91 15.03
CA ARG A 199 -16.08 -0.14 15.95
C ARG A 199 -14.95 0.58 15.22
N MET A 200 -14.98 0.61 13.89
CA MET A 200 -14.00 1.31 13.08
C MET A 200 -14.10 2.82 13.33
N LYS A 201 -12.95 3.47 13.52
CA LYS A 201 -12.87 4.92 13.57
C LYS A 201 -13.30 5.56 12.25
N LYS A 202 -14.04 6.67 12.35
CA LYS A 202 -14.50 7.46 11.19
C LYS A 202 -13.35 7.86 10.28
N GLU A 203 -12.22 8.26 10.85
CA GLU A 203 -11.03 8.65 10.10
C GLU A 203 -10.49 7.50 9.26
N ASN A 204 -10.38 6.29 9.82
CA ASN A 204 -9.90 5.12 9.08
C ASN A 204 -10.83 4.78 7.92
N PHE A 205 -12.15 4.92 8.09
CA PHE A 205 -13.09 4.65 7.02
C PHE A 205 -12.94 5.66 5.88
N LEU A 206 -12.77 6.94 6.23
CA LEU A 206 -12.55 7.98 5.24
C LEU A 206 -11.21 7.80 4.52
N TYR A 207 -10.14 7.40 5.22
CA TYR A 207 -8.87 7.05 4.58
C TYR A 207 -9.00 5.86 3.62
N ALA A 208 -9.75 4.82 3.99
CA ALA A 208 -10.04 3.71 3.10
C ALA A 208 -10.80 4.18 1.85
N ALA A 209 -11.83 5.01 2.02
CA ALA A 209 -12.62 5.57 0.92
C ALA A 209 -11.76 6.44 -0.03
N ILE A 210 -10.81 7.22 0.51
CA ILE A 210 -9.86 7.99 -0.30
C ILE A 210 -8.96 7.06 -1.12
N ILE A 211 -8.43 6.00 -0.50
CA ILE A 211 -7.56 5.02 -1.18
C ILE A 211 -8.30 4.30 -2.30
N THR A 212 -9.57 3.96 -2.10
CA THR A 212 -10.38 3.23 -3.08
C THR A 212 -11.00 4.13 -4.14
N GLY A 213 -10.87 5.46 -4.01
CA GLY A 213 -11.53 6.42 -4.88
C GLY A 213 -13.05 6.51 -4.67
N SER A 214 -13.54 6.08 -3.51
CA SER A 214 -14.97 6.03 -3.16
C SER A 214 -15.40 7.20 -2.28
N ILE A 215 -14.57 8.24 -2.13
CA ILE A 215 -14.83 9.36 -1.22
C ILE A 215 -16.08 10.16 -1.62
N ASP A 216 -16.34 10.36 -2.91
CA ASP A 216 -17.52 11.09 -3.42
C ASP A 216 -18.86 10.43 -3.00
N GLN A 217 -18.85 9.11 -2.78
CA GLN A 217 -20.00 8.36 -2.28
C GLN A 217 -20.24 8.61 -0.77
N VAL A 218 -19.29 9.27 -0.09
CA VAL A 218 -19.28 9.58 1.35
C VAL A 218 -19.25 11.09 1.62
N GLU A 219 -18.76 11.94 0.71
CA GLU A 219 -18.58 13.39 0.93
C GLU A 219 -19.88 14.15 1.22
N ASN A 220 -21.02 13.74 0.65
CA ASN A 220 -22.33 14.35 0.94
C ASN A 220 -22.85 14.08 2.36
N VAL A 221 -22.04 13.45 3.22
CA VAL A 221 -22.31 13.15 4.64
C VAL A 221 -21.38 13.94 5.58
N LEU A 222 -20.40 14.69 5.05
CA LEU A 222 -19.43 15.46 5.83
C LEU A 222 -19.95 16.84 6.29
N GLU A 223 -21.15 17.27 5.86
CA GLU A 223 -21.74 18.56 6.25
C GLU A 223 -22.40 18.57 7.65
N GLY A 224 -22.23 17.52 8.46
CA GLY A 224 -22.73 17.45 9.83
C GLY A 224 -21.67 16.94 10.82
N ASP A 225 -21.54 17.59 11.98
CA ASP A 225 -20.60 17.23 13.05
C ASP A 225 -20.90 15.86 13.70
N GLU A 226 -22.07 15.26 13.43
CA GLU A 226 -22.47 13.95 13.94
C GLU A 226 -22.91 13.04 12.78
N MET A 227 -22.01 12.20 12.29
CA MET A 227 -22.34 11.15 11.31
C MET A 227 -22.34 9.79 12.00
N ASP A 228 -23.45 9.05 11.90
CA ASP A 228 -23.47 7.63 12.20
C ASP A 228 -22.72 6.88 11.09
N MET A 229 -21.66 6.15 11.46
CA MET A 229 -20.88 5.31 10.55
C MET A 229 -21.75 4.35 9.73
N CYS A 230 -22.88 3.89 10.29
CA CYS A 230 -23.85 3.06 9.60
C CYS A 230 -24.45 3.77 8.38
N GLU A 231 -24.76 5.07 8.50
CA GLU A 231 -25.32 5.86 7.41
C GLU A 231 -24.31 6.05 6.27
N GLY A 232 -23.04 6.32 6.60
CA GLY A 232 -21.97 6.43 5.61
C GLY A 232 -21.75 5.13 4.83
N MET A 233 -21.80 3.98 5.52
CA MET A 233 -21.71 2.67 4.88
C MET A 233 -22.94 2.37 4.00
N GLU A 234 -24.15 2.74 4.44
CA GLU A 234 -25.38 2.53 3.69
C GLU A 234 -25.39 3.30 2.38
N ARG A 235 -24.97 4.57 2.39
CA ARG A 235 -24.88 5.38 1.17
C ARG A 235 -23.81 4.87 0.20
N MET A 236 -22.66 4.43 0.71
CA MET A 236 -21.65 3.77 -0.11
C MET A 236 -22.20 2.50 -0.77
N ALA A 237 -23.01 1.72 -0.06
CA ALA A 237 -23.71 0.57 -0.64
C ALA A 237 -24.69 0.96 -1.76
N GLU A 238 -25.41 2.07 -1.61
CA GLU A 238 -26.26 2.61 -2.67
C GLU A 238 -25.44 3.06 -3.89
N GLY A 239 -24.28 3.68 -3.66
CA GLY A 239 -23.29 4.02 -4.69
C GLY A 239 -22.88 2.79 -5.49
N PHE A 240 -22.37 1.74 -4.81
CA PHE A 240 -21.98 0.49 -5.44
C PHE A 240 -23.12 -0.18 -6.20
N ARG A 241 -24.36 -0.18 -5.67
CA ARG A 241 -25.53 -0.72 -6.38
C ARG A 241 -25.84 0.05 -7.65
N LYS A 242 -25.68 1.38 -7.64
CA LYS A 242 -25.96 2.24 -8.79
C LYS A 242 -24.91 2.07 -9.88
N GLU A 243 -23.63 2.01 -9.49
CA GLU A 243 -22.51 1.75 -10.40
C GLU A 243 -22.64 0.37 -11.02
N GLY A 244 -22.82 -0.68 -10.22
CA GLY A 244 -22.97 -2.05 -10.73
C GLY A 244 -24.17 -2.23 -11.67
N ARG A 245 -25.30 -1.56 -11.41
CA ARG A 245 -26.43 -1.53 -12.37
C ARG A 245 -26.06 -0.86 -13.69
N SER A 246 -25.30 0.22 -13.63
CA SER A 246 -24.88 0.97 -14.82
C SER A 246 -23.88 0.16 -15.65
N GLU A 247 -22.89 -0.47 -15.00
CA GLU A 247 -21.92 -1.36 -15.64
C GLU A 247 -22.60 -2.58 -16.27
N GLY A 248 -23.50 -3.26 -15.55
CA GLY A 248 -24.23 -4.41 -16.09
C GLY A 248 -25.10 -4.07 -17.30
N VAL A 249 -25.68 -2.87 -17.36
CA VAL A 249 -26.41 -2.40 -18.56
C VAL A 249 -25.47 -2.16 -19.73
N ILE A 250 -24.25 -1.67 -19.49
CA ILE A 250 -23.25 -1.44 -20.55
C ILE A 250 -22.71 -2.78 -21.06
N GLU A 251 -22.36 -3.69 -20.17
CA GLU A 251 -21.86 -5.02 -20.49
C GLU A 251 -22.90 -5.83 -21.26
N GLY A 252 -24.16 -5.86 -20.82
CA GLY A 252 -25.24 -6.53 -21.55
C GLY A 252 -25.44 -5.98 -22.97
N LYS A 253 -25.30 -4.66 -23.18
CA LYS A 253 -25.34 -4.06 -24.53
C LYS A 253 -24.13 -4.43 -25.39
N LEU A 254 -22.96 -4.59 -24.79
CA LEU A 254 -21.74 -5.02 -25.48
C LEU A 254 -21.83 -6.49 -25.88
N GLU A 255 -22.29 -7.36 -24.98
CA GLU A 255 -22.54 -8.77 -25.27
C GLU A 255 -23.60 -8.96 -26.36
N GLU A 256 -24.72 -8.24 -26.29
CA GLU A 256 -25.77 -8.28 -27.33
C GLU A 256 -25.21 -7.88 -28.70
N LYS A 257 -24.38 -6.83 -28.76
CA LYS A 257 -23.71 -6.41 -30.00
C LYS A 257 -22.70 -7.45 -30.51
N GLN A 258 -21.91 -8.06 -29.62
CA GLN A 258 -20.96 -9.11 -30.00
C GLN A 258 -21.66 -10.37 -30.52
N ASN A 259 -22.76 -10.77 -29.87
CA ASN A 259 -23.56 -11.92 -30.29
C ASN A 259 -24.24 -11.66 -31.64
N THR A 260 -24.85 -10.48 -31.82
CA THR A 260 -25.43 -10.08 -33.11
C THR A 260 -24.38 -10.07 -34.24
N LEU A 261 -23.16 -9.60 -33.95
CA LEU A 261 -22.08 -9.57 -34.93
C LEU A 261 -21.58 -10.99 -35.28
N LYS A 262 -21.53 -11.91 -34.30
CA LYS A 262 -21.21 -13.32 -34.54
C LYS A 262 -22.26 -14.00 -35.41
N GLU A 263 -23.55 -13.78 -35.13
CA GLU A 263 -24.65 -14.33 -35.93
C GLU A 263 -24.63 -13.81 -37.39
N GLN A 264 -24.16 -12.59 -37.62
CA GLN A 264 -24.00 -12.02 -38.97
C GLN A 264 -22.76 -12.54 -39.73
N LEU A 265 -21.75 -13.05 -39.02
CA LEU A 265 -20.51 -13.58 -39.58
C LEU A 265 -20.54 -15.11 -39.77
N GLU A 266 -21.56 -15.80 -39.25
CA GLU A 266 -21.79 -17.25 -39.44
C GLU A 266 -22.60 -17.60 -40.71
N ILE A 267 -22.61 -16.72 -41.73
CA ILE A 267 -23.15 -16.94 -43.08
C ILE A 267 -21.99 -17.07 -44.08
#